data_AF-T1BY04-F1
#
_entry.id   AF-T1BY04-F1
#
_cell.length_a   1.000
_cell.length_b   1.000
_cell.length_c   1.000
_cell.angle_alpha   90.00
_cell.angle_beta   90.00
_cell.angle_gamma   90.00
#
_symmetry.space_group_name_H-M   'P 1'
#
loop_
_entity.id
_entity.type
_entity.pdbx_description
1 polymer ?
#
loop_
_entity_poly.entity_id
_entity_poly.type
_entity_poly.pdbx_seq_one_letter_code
_entity_poly.pdbx_strand_id
1 'polypeptide(L)'
;MICAIFRREHARVQTRIERLAAGNLGDVEPVGEGVSELRINYGPGYRVYFKKRGLELIILLAGGDKTTQAKNIKAALRLARNLSE
;
A
#
# COMPACT_ATOMS: atom_id res chain seq x y z
N MET A 1 -10.83 9.97 2.50
CA MET A 1 -10.55 10.12 1.06
C MET A 1 -9.58 9.04 0.61
N ILE A 2 -10.06 7.96 0.00
CA ILE A 2 -9.20 6.95 -0.62
C ILE A 2 -8.73 7.54 -1.95
N CYS A 3 -7.60 8.23 -1.94
CA CYS A 3 -6.99 8.74 -3.17
C CYS A 3 -6.31 7.56 -3.88
N ALA A 4 -7.07 6.80 -4.67
CA ALA A 4 -6.54 5.69 -5.46
C ALA A 4 -6.60 6.05 -6.93
N ILE A 5 -5.46 6.38 -7.53
CA ILE A 5 -5.29 6.26 -8.99
C ILE A 5 -5.10 4.77 -9.27
N PHE A 6 -6.20 4.03 -9.38
CA PHE A 6 -6.16 2.61 -9.74
C PHE A 6 -6.56 2.44 -11.20
N ARG A 7 -5.62 1.99 -12.03
CA ARG A 7 -5.95 1.33 -13.30
C ARG A 7 -6.31 -0.12 -12.94
N ARG A 8 -7.42 -0.65 -13.47
CA ARG A 8 -8.10 -1.91 -13.09
C ARG A 8 -7.20 -3.16 -13.11
N GLU A 9 -6.27 -3.32 -12.18
CA GLU A 9 -5.38 -4.48 -12.17
C GLU A 9 -5.53 -5.29 -10.88
N HIS A 10 -6.12 -6.48 -11.04
CA HIS A 10 -6.27 -7.58 -10.07
C HIS A 10 -7.27 -7.39 -8.92
N ALA A 11 -8.47 -7.96 -9.11
CA ALA A 11 -9.55 -8.04 -8.10
C ALA A 11 -9.08 -8.51 -6.70
N ARG A 12 -8.06 -9.37 -6.63
CA ARG A 12 -7.51 -9.85 -5.34
C ARG A 12 -6.78 -8.76 -4.55
N VAL A 13 -6.09 -7.84 -5.22
CA VAL A 13 -5.42 -6.70 -4.57
C VAL A 13 -6.49 -5.78 -3.99
N GLN A 14 -7.52 -5.49 -4.78
CA GLN A 14 -8.69 -4.70 -4.35
C GLN A 14 -9.36 -5.29 -3.11
N THR A 15 -9.69 -6.59 -3.12
CA THR A 15 -10.27 -7.26 -1.93
C THR A 15 -9.35 -7.19 -0.71
N ARG A 16 -8.02 -7.21 -0.89
CA ARG A 16 -7.09 -7.10 0.23
C ARG A 16 -7.02 -5.68 0.80
N ILE A 17 -7.11 -4.67 -0.05
CA ILE A 17 -7.22 -3.26 0.36
C ILE A 17 -8.53 -3.03 1.11
N GLU A 18 -9.65 -3.58 0.65
CA GLU A 18 -10.95 -3.46 1.33
C GLU A 18 -10.91 -4.10 2.73
N ARG A 19 -10.30 -5.29 2.85
CA ARG A 19 -10.09 -5.93 4.14
C ARG A 19 -9.21 -5.09 5.06
N LEU A 20 -8.12 -4.52 4.52
CA LEU A 20 -7.23 -3.62 5.26
C LEU A 20 -7.99 -2.38 5.77
N ALA A 21 -8.83 -1.78 4.93
CA ALA A 21 -9.68 -0.65 5.30
C ALA A 21 -10.72 -1.02 6.38
N ALA A 22 -11.23 -2.25 6.36
CA ALA A 22 -12.10 -2.81 7.40
C ALA A 22 -11.35 -3.21 8.68
N GLY A 23 -10.05 -2.92 8.80
CA GLY A 23 -9.23 -3.22 9.98
C GLY A 23 -8.56 -4.60 9.98
N ASN A 24 -8.77 -5.40 8.93
CA ASN A 24 -8.12 -6.70 8.78
C ASN A 24 -6.76 -6.55 8.09
N LEU A 25 -5.75 -6.19 8.89
CA LEU A 25 -4.42 -5.80 8.42
C LEU A 25 -3.74 -6.88 7.56
N GLY A 26 -3.87 -8.17 7.90
CA GLY A 26 -3.19 -9.24 7.17
C GLY A 26 -1.66 -9.18 7.36
N ASP A 27 -0.90 -9.44 6.30
CA ASP A 27 0.56 -9.42 6.33
C ASP A 27 1.07 -8.00 5.99
N VAL A 28 1.32 -7.21 7.04
CA VAL A 28 1.72 -5.79 6.94
C VAL A 28 3.01 -5.55 7.70
N GLU A 29 3.95 -4.84 7.09
CA GLU A 29 5.19 -4.41 7.73
C GLU A 29 5.40 -2.89 7.60
N PRO A 30 5.84 -2.20 8.66
CA PRO A 30 6.25 -0.81 8.56
C PRO A 30 7.54 -0.70 7.74
N VAL A 31 7.60 0.29 6.85
CA VAL A 31 8.78 0.57 6.01
C VAL A 31 9.40 1.94 6.27
N GLY A 32 8.87 2.68 7.26
CA GLY A 32 9.36 3.98 7.71
C GLY A 32 8.39 5.13 7.44
N GLU A 33 8.57 6.25 8.14
CA GLU A 33 7.84 7.52 7.92
C GLU A 33 6.30 7.41 7.94
N GLY A 34 5.78 6.48 8.75
CA GLY A 34 4.34 6.19 8.84
C GLY A 34 3.78 5.41 7.65
N VAL A 35 4.65 4.93 6.75
CA VAL A 35 4.29 4.05 5.62
C VAL A 35 4.39 2.60 6.05
N SER A 36 3.42 1.81 5.60
CA SER A 36 3.40 0.36 5.74
C SER A 36 3.24 -0.32 4.39
N GLU A 37 3.85 -1.49 4.25
CA GLU A 37 3.74 -2.38 3.10
C GLU A 37 2.78 -3.52 3.44
N LEU A 38 1.69 -3.66 2.68
CA LEU A 38 0.85 -4.85 2.65
C LEU A 38 1.43 -5.85 1.65
N ARG A 39 1.75 -7.05 2.13
CA ARG A 39 2.31 -8.15 1.35
C ARG A 39 1.21 -9.10 0.92
N ILE A 40 1.07 -9.30 -0.38
CA ILE A 40 0.06 -10.20 -0.96
C ILE A 40 0.81 -11.31 -1.69
N ASN A 41 0.93 -12.47 -1.05
CA ASN A 41 1.61 -13.64 -1.58
C ASN A 41 0.71 -14.35 -2.60
N TYR A 42 0.51 -13.72 -3.75
CA TYR A 42 -0.21 -14.24 -4.89
C TYR A 42 0.48 -13.82 -6.19
N GLY A 43 0.59 -14.75 -7.15
CA GLY A 43 1.31 -14.52 -8.40
C GLY A 43 2.75 -14.06 -8.14
N PRO A 44 3.21 -12.93 -8.69
CA PRO A 44 4.58 -12.42 -8.51
C PRO A 44 4.87 -11.91 -7.09
N GLY A 45 3.87 -11.87 -6.20
CA GLY A 45 3.99 -11.36 -4.83
C GLY A 45 3.79 -9.86 -4.77
N TYR A 46 2.53 -9.43 -4.90
CA TYR A 46 2.19 -8.01 -4.93
C TYR A 46 2.48 -7.29 -3.60
N ARG A 47 2.81 -6.01 -3.71
CA ARG A 47 3.01 -5.08 -2.59
C ARG A 47 2.15 -3.84 -2.78
N VAL A 48 1.49 -3.44 -1.68
CA VAL A 48 0.72 -2.18 -1.60
C VAL A 48 1.33 -1.34 -0.48
N TYR A 49 1.73 -0.13 -0.80
CA TYR A 49 2.31 0.81 0.16
C TYR A 49 1.25 1.82 0.54
N PHE A 50 1.03 2.01 1.83
CA PHE A 50 -0.02 2.88 2.33
C PHE A 50 0.41 3.62 3.60
N LYS A 51 -0.26 4.73 3.89
CA LYS A 51 -0.16 5.48 5.14
C LYS A 51 -1.54 5.54 5.78
N LYS A 52 -1.61 5.37 7.11
CA LYS A 52 -2.84 5.51 7.88
C LYS A 52 -2.87 6.89 8.55
N ARG A 53 -3.94 7.65 8.35
CA ARG A 53 -4.18 8.95 8.99
C ARG A 53 -5.53 8.92 9.68
N GLY A 54 -5.51 8.69 11.00
CA GLY A 54 -6.74 8.43 11.77
C GLY A 54 -7.49 7.21 11.22
N LEU A 55 -8.71 7.42 10.71
CA LEU A 55 -9.53 6.40 10.07
C LEU A 55 -9.32 6.31 8.55
N GLU A 56 -8.53 7.21 7.96
CA GLU A 56 -8.26 7.22 6.53
C GLU A 56 -7.07 6.34 6.17
N LEU A 57 -7.24 5.56 5.11
CA LEU A 57 -6.18 4.77 4.49
C LEU A 57 -5.78 5.44 3.17
N ILE A 58 -4.54 5.92 3.09
CA ILE A 58 -4.00 6.57 1.90
C ILE A 58 -3.09 5.56 1.19
N ILE A 59 -3.50 5.10 0.01
CA ILE A 59 -2.69 4.21 -0.83
C ILE A 59 -1.69 5.06 -1.62
N LEU A 60 -0.40 4.79 -1.43
CA LEU A 60 0.68 5.53 -2.09
C LEU A 60 1.07 4.85 -3.40
N LEU A 61 1.16 3.52 -3.38
CA LEU A 61 1.52 2.69 -4.53
C LEU A 61 0.81 1.33 -4.40
N ALA A 62 0.30 0.80 -5.51
CA ALA A 62 -0.28 -0.54 -5.57
C ALA A 62 0.08 -1.21 -6.91
N GLY A 63 0.63 -2.42 -6.85
CA GLY A 63 1.01 -3.18 -8.04
C GLY A 63 2.50 -3.37 -8.27
N GLY A 64 3.33 -3.16 -7.24
CA GLY A 64 4.73 -3.63 -7.26
C GLY A 64 4.82 -5.11 -6.91
N ASP A 65 5.93 -5.75 -7.28
CA ASP A 65 6.28 -7.09 -6.84
C ASP A 65 7.62 -7.08 -6.06
N LYS A 66 8.10 -8.26 -5.69
CA LYS A 66 9.37 -8.41 -4.96
C LYS A 66 10.57 -7.80 -5.70
N THR A 67 10.58 -7.80 -7.04
CA THR A 67 11.72 -7.32 -7.84
C THR A 67 11.86 -5.80 -7.81
N THR A 68 10.75 -5.09 -7.60
CA THR A 68 10.69 -3.62 -7.57
C THR A 68 10.58 -3.03 -6.16
N GLN A 69 10.60 -3.88 -5.13
CA GLN A 69 10.32 -3.51 -3.74
C GLN A 69 11.16 -2.32 -3.25
N ALA A 70 12.49 -2.38 -3.37
CA ALA A 70 13.37 -1.33 -2.87
C ALA A 70 13.11 0.04 -3.54
N LYS A 71 12.79 0.05 -4.84
CA LYS A 71 12.43 1.26 -5.59
C LYS A 71 11.07 1.79 -5.12
N ASN A 72 10.10 0.91 -4.90
CA ASN A 72 8.76 1.28 -4.47
C ASN A 72 8.75 1.80 -3.03
N ILE A 73 9.54 1.23 -2.11
CA ILE A 73 9.72 1.77 -0.75
C ILE A 73 10.23 3.21 -0.82
N LYS A 74 11.31 3.47 -1.56
CA LYS A 74 11.85 4.83 -1.71
C LYS A 74 10.82 5.81 -2.28
N ALA A 75 10.07 5.39 -3.29
CA ALA A 75 9.01 6.20 -3.90
C ALA A 75 7.85 6.46 -2.93
N ALA A 76 7.41 5.45 -2.18
CA ALA A 76 6.34 5.58 -1.20
C ALA A 76 6.72 6.51 -0.05
N LEU A 77 7.92 6.39 0.51
CA LEU A 77 8.43 7.31 1.53
C LEU A 77 8.45 8.75 1.01
N ARG A 78 8.93 8.96 -0.22
CA ARG A 78 8.91 10.29 -0.86
C ARG A 78 7.49 10.85 -0.99
N LEU A 79 6.52 10.04 -1.40
CA LEU A 79 5.11 10.45 -1.49
C LEU A 79 4.52 10.77 -0.11
N ALA A 80 4.88 9.99 0.91
CA ALA A 80 4.38 10.14 2.27
C ALA A 80 4.82 11.45 2.93
N ARG A 81 6.02 11.96 2.59
CA ARG A 81 6.52 13.27 3.04
C ARG A 81 5.68 14.44 2.50
N ASN A 82 5.12 14.30 1.30
CA ASN A 82 4.29 15.32 0.68
C ASN A 82 2.84 15.32 1.21
N LEU A 83 2.49 14.33 2.02
CA LEU A 83 1.17 14.19 2.65
C LEU A 83 1.21 14.70 4.11
N SER A 84 2.04 15.70 4.40
CA SER A 84 2.09 16.35 5.72
C SER A 84 0.68 16.74 6.18
N GLU A 85 0.42 16.41 7.45
CA GLU A 85 -0.85 16.34 8.22
C GLU A 85 -2.19 16.68 7.54
#